data_AF-A0A075GJQ2-F1
#
_entry.id   AF-A0A075GJQ2-F1
#
_cell.length_a   1.000
_cell.length_b   1.000
_cell.length_c   1.000
_cell.angle_alpha   90.00
_cell.angle_beta   90.00
_cell.angle_gamma   90.00
#
_symmetry.space_group_name_H-M   'P 1'
#
loop_
_entity.id
_entity.type
_entity.pdbx_description
1 polymer ?
#
loop_
_entity_poly.entity_id
_entity_poly.type
_entity_poly.pdbx_seq_one_letter_code
_entity_poly.pdbx_strand_id
1 'polypeptide(L)'
;MERPIWDNTPSVEPPQNEGTEVWDMGLYDQLTSLEGRINRLRFFALSLLVSACGFLYALIIGIATFWIPDPFWIILITILFLPIYYMRYALTVKRLQDMGRGGGWITYAQITVVLAIIYGLTPLGSEIEFFMEITSFLVWLPLGLVCLFESGDSGPNNFGPDPIPFQSPQERGVQV
;
A
#
# COMPACT_ATOMS: atom_id res chain seq x y z
N MET A 1 26.68 -60.46 -12.45
CA MET A 1 25.29 -60.03 -12.19
C MET A 1 25.11 -58.69 -12.87
N GLU A 2 24.64 -58.73 -14.11
CA GLU A 2 24.43 -57.55 -14.96
C GLU A 2 23.04 -56.98 -14.70
N ARG A 3 22.92 -55.65 -14.61
CA ARG A 3 21.66 -54.96 -14.35
C ARG A 3 20.81 -54.86 -15.64
N PRO A 4 19.47 -54.86 -15.58
CA PRO A 4 18.62 -54.85 -16.77
C PRO A 4 18.66 -53.50 -17.51
N ILE A 5 18.61 -53.55 -18.84
CA ILE A 5 18.84 -52.43 -19.80
C ILE A 5 17.64 -51.45 -19.95
N TRP A 6 16.53 -51.64 -19.22
CA TRP A 6 15.29 -50.87 -19.43
C TRP A 6 15.04 -49.72 -18.45
N ASP A 7 15.94 -49.45 -17.51
CA ASP A 7 15.81 -48.32 -16.58
C ASP A 7 16.40 -47.02 -17.18
N ASN A 8 15.83 -46.60 -18.32
CA ASN A 8 16.11 -45.32 -18.98
C ASN A 8 14.84 -44.46 -19.02
N THR A 9 13.98 -44.55 -18.01
CA THR A 9 12.96 -43.53 -17.81
C THR A 9 13.69 -42.25 -17.40
N PRO A 10 13.61 -41.15 -18.17
CA PRO A 10 14.07 -39.88 -17.66
C PRO A 10 13.32 -39.65 -16.35
N SER A 11 14.05 -39.41 -15.27
CA SER A 11 13.46 -38.97 -14.02
C SER A 11 12.62 -37.75 -14.34
N VAL A 12 11.30 -37.92 -14.39
CA VAL A 12 10.36 -36.81 -14.44
C VAL A 12 10.56 -36.12 -13.11
N GLU A 13 11.41 -35.10 -13.09
CA GLU A 13 11.50 -34.21 -11.95
C GLU A 13 10.07 -33.74 -11.68
N PRO A 14 9.56 -33.92 -10.45
CA PRO A 14 8.26 -33.40 -10.11
C PRO A 14 8.26 -31.92 -10.49
N PRO A 15 7.19 -31.39 -11.11
CA PRO A 15 7.15 -29.99 -11.53
C PRO A 15 7.58 -29.15 -10.34
N GLN A 16 8.69 -28.42 -10.50
CA GLN A 16 9.13 -27.47 -9.49
C GLN A 16 7.92 -26.58 -9.23
N ASN A 17 7.51 -26.48 -7.97
CA ASN A 17 6.38 -25.67 -7.52
C ASN A 17 6.70 -24.18 -7.74
N GLU A 18 6.82 -23.73 -8.98
CA GLU A 18 6.98 -22.32 -9.36
C GLU A 18 5.67 -21.54 -9.17
N GLY A 19 4.59 -22.21 -8.72
CA GLY A 19 3.25 -21.63 -8.57
C GLY A 19 2.78 -21.38 -7.13
N THR A 20 3.65 -21.50 -6.11
CA THR A 20 3.23 -21.37 -4.70
C THR A 20 4.17 -20.52 -3.85
N GLU A 21 4.72 -19.43 -4.38
CA GLU A 21 5.23 -18.39 -3.47
C GLU A 21 4.04 -17.81 -2.70
N VAL A 22 3.92 -18.23 -1.44
CA VAL A 22 2.91 -17.73 -0.53
C VAL A 22 3.29 -16.28 -0.23
N TRP A 23 2.36 -15.37 -0.48
CA TRP A 23 2.48 -13.99 -0.04
C TRP A 23 2.69 -13.98 1.48
N ASP A 24 3.86 -13.53 1.93
CA ASP A 24 4.18 -13.31 3.34
C ASP A 24 4.97 -12.01 3.48
N MET A 25 4.30 -10.93 3.85
CA MET A 25 4.94 -9.65 4.15
C MET A 25 4.72 -9.29 5.61
N GLY A 26 5.80 -8.95 6.30
CA GLY A 26 5.73 -8.39 7.65
C GLY A 26 5.04 -7.02 7.67
N LEU A 27 4.52 -6.61 8.82
CA LEU A 27 3.89 -5.28 8.97
C LEU A 27 4.85 -4.13 8.62
N TYR A 28 6.14 -4.30 8.94
CA TYR A 28 7.16 -3.33 8.58
C TYR A 28 7.23 -3.16 7.06
N ASP A 29 7.41 -4.26 6.31
CA ASP A 29 7.49 -4.22 4.85
C ASP A 29 6.19 -3.70 4.22
N GLN A 30 5.04 -4.03 4.81
CA GLN A 30 3.75 -3.51 4.36
C GLN A 30 3.66 -1.98 4.46
N LEU A 31 4.29 -1.37 5.46
CA LEU A 31 4.26 0.08 5.69
C LEU A 31 5.43 0.84 5.06
N THR A 32 6.59 0.19 4.86
CA THR A 32 7.82 0.86 4.41
C THR A 32 8.30 0.48 3.02
N SER A 33 7.98 -0.72 2.53
CA SER A 33 8.34 -1.14 1.17
C SER A 33 7.36 -0.55 0.14
N LEU A 34 7.82 -0.34 -1.09
CA LEU A 34 6.95 -0.04 -2.23
C LEU A 34 6.65 -1.27 -3.08
N GLU A 35 7.29 -2.40 -2.77
CA GLU A 35 7.17 -3.63 -3.53
C GLU A 35 6.11 -4.55 -2.94
N GLY A 36 5.47 -5.31 -3.83
CA GLY A 36 4.48 -6.30 -3.48
C GLY A 36 3.06 -5.78 -3.49
N ARG A 37 2.13 -6.72 -3.31
CA ARG A 37 0.70 -6.47 -3.48
C ARG A 37 -0.01 -6.45 -2.15
N ILE A 38 -1.13 -5.74 -2.05
CA ILE A 38 -1.98 -5.81 -0.86
C ILE A 38 -3.44 -5.94 -1.23
N ASN A 39 -4.11 -6.90 -0.59
CA ASN A 39 -5.53 -7.11 -0.80
C ASN A 39 -6.34 -5.91 -0.28
N ARG A 40 -7.55 -5.73 -0.83
CA ARG A 40 -8.44 -4.61 -0.48
C ARG A 40 -8.73 -4.51 1.02
N LEU A 41 -8.99 -5.64 1.68
CA LEU A 41 -9.36 -5.65 3.11
C LEU A 41 -8.20 -5.20 3.99
N ARG A 42 -6.98 -5.71 3.78
CA ARG A 42 -5.80 -5.28 4.53
C ARG A 42 -5.43 -3.85 4.19
N PHE A 43 -5.53 -3.43 2.93
CA PHE A 43 -5.35 -2.03 2.55
C PHE A 43 -6.27 -1.12 3.36
N PHE A 44 -7.56 -1.44 3.46
CA PHE A 44 -8.52 -0.65 4.23
C PHE A 44 -8.17 -0.66 5.73
N ALA A 45 -7.91 -1.82 6.31
CA ALA A 45 -7.58 -1.96 7.73
C ALA A 45 -6.30 -1.20 8.11
N LEU A 46 -5.22 -1.34 7.33
CA LEU A 46 -3.97 -0.62 7.56
C LEU A 46 -4.11 0.88 7.29
N SER A 47 -4.88 1.27 6.27
CA SER A 47 -5.18 2.69 6.05
C SER A 47 -5.91 3.29 7.24
N LEU A 48 -6.87 2.57 7.83
CA LEU A 48 -7.55 3.00 9.05
C LEU A 48 -6.60 3.04 10.26
N LEU A 49 -5.73 2.04 10.41
CA LEU A 49 -4.73 2.00 11.46
C LEU A 49 -3.76 3.18 11.36
N VAL A 50 -3.21 3.45 10.17
CA VAL A 50 -2.34 4.61 9.90
C VAL A 50 -3.10 5.92 10.14
N SER A 51 -4.42 5.99 9.86
CA SER A 51 -5.24 7.17 10.24
C SER A 51 -5.27 7.37 11.74
N ALA A 52 -5.59 6.32 12.49
CA ALA A 52 -5.75 6.39 13.93
C ALA A 52 -4.42 6.72 14.62
N CYS A 53 -3.34 6.02 14.25
CA CYS A 53 -2.01 6.30 14.75
C CYS A 53 -1.51 7.70 14.35
N GLY A 54 -1.76 8.11 13.10
CA GLY A 54 -1.42 9.44 12.61
C GLY A 54 -2.16 10.55 13.35
N PHE A 55 -3.44 10.35 13.68
CA PHE A 55 -4.22 11.29 14.50
C PHE A 55 -3.67 11.41 15.93
N LEU A 56 -3.37 10.28 16.59
CA LEU A 56 -2.76 10.31 17.92
C LEU A 56 -1.38 10.99 17.90
N TYR A 57 -0.57 10.68 16.88
CA TYR A 57 0.72 11.30 16.63
C TYR A 57 0.60 12.82 16.41
N ALA A 58 -0.42 13.26 15.65
CA ALA A 58 -0.75 14.67 15.43
C ALA A 58 -1.04 15.40 16.74
N LEU A 59 -1.87 14.81 17.61
CA LEU A 59 -2.21 15.41 18.91
C LEU A 59 -0.96 15.57 19.78
N ILE A 60 -0.13 14.53 19.86
CA ILE A 60 1.10 14.55 20.66
C ILE A 60 2.05 15.63 20.16
N ILE A 61 2.29 15.69 18.85
CA ILE A 61 3.19 16.70 18.27
C ILE A 61 2.62 18.10 18.41
N GLY A 62 1.32 18.30 18.14
CA GLY A 62 0.68 19.60 18.30
C GLY A 62 0.87 20.15 19.72
N ILE A 63 0.65 19.32 20.74
CA ILE A 63 0.90 19.68 22.15
C ILE A 63 2.39 19.84 22.46
N ALA A 64 3.27 19.05 21.83
CA ALA A 64 4.71 19.14 22.06
C ALA A 64 5.39 20.27 21.28
N THR A 65 4.67 21.00 20.43
CA THR A 65 5.27 22.03 19.56
C THR A 65 4.50 23.35 19.53
N PHE A 66 3.34 23.47 20.19
CA PHE A 66 2.47 24.67 20.13
C PHE A 66 3.14 25.98 20.54
N TRP A 67 4.24 25.92 21.30
CA TRP A 67 4.98 27.11 21.74
C TRP A 67 5.93 27.66 20.68
N ILE A 68 6.10 26.96 19.55
CA ILE A 68 6.96 27.40 18.45
C ILE A 68 6.22 28.47 17.65
N PRO A 69 6.86 29.60 17.32
CA PRO A 69 6.22 30.64 16.52
C PRO A 69 6.10 30.25 15.05
N ASP A 70 5.08 30.79 14.37
CA ASP A 70 4.98 30.74 12.92
C ASP A 70 6.10 31.53 12.24
N PRO A 71 6.61 31.11 11.07
CA PRO A 71 6.18 29.94 10.28
C PRO A 71 6.93 28.64 10.65
N PHE A 72 7.83 28.67 11.63
CA PHE A 72 8.69 27.54 11.97
C PHE A 72 7.88 26.34 12.48
N TRP A 73 6.78 26.60 13.18
CA TRP A 73 5.89 25.55 13.68
C TRP A 73 5.26 24.73 12.54
N ILE A 74 4.72 25.40 11.52
CA ILE A 74 4.12 24.77 10.33
C ILE A 74 5.14 23.92 9.57
N ILE A 75 6.35 24.46 9.35
CA ILE A 75 7.43 23.74 8.66
C ILE A 75 7.83 22.49 9.46
N LEU A 76 8.01 22.62 10.78
CA LEU A 76 8.37 21.51 11.65
C LEU A 76 7.30 20.41 11.64
N ILE A 77 6.03 20.78 11.83
CA ILE A 77 4.92 19.82 11.77
C ILE A 77 4.91 19.10 10.43
N THR A 78 5.01 19.83 9.30
CA THR A 78 5.01 19.20 7.98
C THR A 78 6.13 18.16 7.84
N ILE A 79 7.34 18.49 8.29
CA ILE A 79 8.48 17.56 8.27
C ILE A 79 8.19 16.33 9.13
N LEU A 80 7.65 16.52 10.32
CA LEU A 80 7.33 15.42 11.24
C LEU A 80 6.24 14.49 10.71
N PHE A 81 5.38 14.95 9.80
CA PHE A 81 4.31 14.16 9.18
C PHE A 81 4.76 13.40 7.92
N LEU A 82 5.94 13.67 7.37
CA LEU A 82 6.46 12.95 6.20
C LEU A 82 6.43 11.41 6.34
N PRO A 83 6.75 10.80 7.50
CA PRO A 83 6.62 9.36 7.68
C PRO A 83 5.18 8.86 7.51
N ILE A 84 4.18 9.60 7.97
CA ILE A 84 2.76 9.26 7.79
C ILE A 84 2.39 9.32 6.31
N TYR A 85 2.80 10.37 5.60
CA TYR A 85 2.57 10.49 4.15
C TYR A 85 3.25 9.37 3.37
N TYR A 86 4.46 8.99 3.75
CA TYR A 86 5.17 7.88 3.13
C TYR A 86 4.45 6.54 3.34
N MET A 87 4.00 6.23 4.56
CA MET A 87 3.26 5.00 4.83
C MET A 87 1.95 4.93 4.03
N ARG A 88 1.23 6.05 3.90
CA ARG A 88 0.04 6.15 3.05
C ARG A 88 0.36 5.85 1.60
N TYR A 89 1.40 6.50 1.09
CA TYR A 89 1.87 6.32 -0.27
C TYR A 89 2.25 4.87 -0.54
N ALA A 90 3.02 4.23 0.36
CA ALA A 90 3.41 2.83 0.23
C ALA A 90 2.19 1.89 0.14
N LEU A 91 1.20 2.07 1.01
CA LEU A 91 -0.04 1.30 0.97
C LEU A 91 -0.82 1.50 -0.33
N THR A 92 -0.94 2.75 -0.80
CA THR A 92 -1.61 3.07 -2.08
C THR A 92 -0.87 2.45 -3.26
N VAL A 93 0.46 2.51 -3.30
CA VAL A 93 1.27 1.91 -4.37
C VAL A 93 1.07 0.40 -4.41
N LYS A 94 1.16 -0.30 -3.27
CA LYS A 94 0.92 -1.75 -3.23
C LYS A 94 -0.50 -2.11 -3.66
N ARG A 95 -1.49 -1.27 -3.33
CA ARG A 95 -2.88 -1.46 -3.76
C ARG A 95 -3.02 -1.28 -5.27
N LEU A 96 -2.38 -0.26 -5.85
CA LEU A 96 -2.33 -0.04 -7.30
C LEU A 96 -1.64 -1.21 -8.01
N GLN A 97 -0.52 -1.69 -7.48
CA GLN A 97 0.20 -2.87 -7.98
C GLN A 97 -0.67 -4.14 -7.91
N ASP A 98 -1.51 -4.29 -6.89
CA ASP A 98 -2.45 -5.40 -6.81
C ASP A 98 -3.47 -5.41 -7.97
N MET A 99 -3.78 -4.25 -8.55
CA MET A 99 -4.67 -4.11 -9.71
C MET A 99 -3.92 -4.07 -11.04
N GLY A 100 -2.62 -4.43 -11.04
CA GLY A 100 -1.77 -4.35 -12.23
C GLY A 100 -1.48 -2.92 -12.70
N ARG A 101 -1.80 -1.90 -11.88
CA ARG A 101 -1.69 -0.47 -12.23
C ARG A 101 -0.34 0.11 -11.82
N GLY A 102 0.64 -0.05 -12.71
CA GLY A 102 1.93 0.64 -12.61
C GLY A 102 1.96 2.03 -13.26
N GLY A 103 3.16 2.62 -13.36
CA GLY A 103 3.44 3.81 -14.18
C GLY A 103 2.64 5.04 -13.76
N GLY A 104 1.79 5.56 -14.66
CA GLY A 104 1.05 6.83 -14.46
C GLY A 104 0.18 6.87 -13.20
N TRP A 105 -0.36 5.73 -12.75
CA TRP A 105 -1.10 5.66 -11.48
C TRP A 105 -0.20 5.88 -10.26
N ILE A 106 1.04 5.39 -10.30
CA ILE A 106 2.04 5.62 -9.24
C ILE A 106 2.46 7.10 -9.26
N THR A 107 2.69 7.68 -10.45
CA THR A 107 2.96 9.12 -10.58
C THR A 107 1.80 9.95 -10.03
N TYR A 108 0.55 9.55 -10.29
CA TYR A 108 -0.62 10.21 -9.74
C TYR A 108 -0.66 10.12 -8.20
N ALA A 109 -0.33 8.97 -7.62
CA ALA A 109 -0.16 8.84 -6.17
C ALA A 109 0.95 9.76 -5.63
N GLN A 110 2.09 9.89 -6.32
CA GLN A 110 3.14 10.84 -5.94
C GLN A 110 2.65 12.29 -5.94
N ILE A 111 1.86 12.69 -6.95
CA ILE A 111 1.25 14.02 -7.01
C ILE A 111 0.38 14.27 -5.78
N THR A 112 -0.42 13.30 -5.34
CA THR A 112 -1.23 13.47 -4.12
C THR A 112 -0.39 13.66 -2.86
N VAL A 113 0.77 12.98 -2.75
CA VAL A 113 1.70 13.17 -1.63
C VAL A 113 2.31 14.55 -1.66
N VAL A 114 2.75 15.03 -2.84
CA VAL A 114 3.30 16.38 -3.00
C VAL A 114 2.26 17.43 -2.64
N LEU A 115 1.02 17.27 -3.09
CA LEU A 115 -0.07 18.18 -2.72
C LEU A 115 -0.35 18.17 -1.22
N ALA A 116 -0.33 17.00 -0.57
CA ALA A 116 -0.49 16.91 0.89
C ALA A 116 0.65 17.64 1.64
N ILE A 117 1.88 17.58 1.14
CA ILE A 117 3.02 18.33 1.70
C ILE A 117 2.82 19.84 1.50
N ILE A 118 2.43 20.27 0.29
CA ILE A 118 2.16 21.69 0.02
C ILE A 118 1.02 22.20 0.90
N TYR A 119 -0.05 21.42 1.07
CA TYR A 119 -1.14 21.71 1.98
C TYR A 119 -0.64 21.85 3.43
N GLY A 120 0.19 20.92 3.91
CA GLY A 120 0.80 21.00 5.25
C GLY A 120 1.63 22.26 5.49
N LEU A 121 2.18 22.87 4.43
CA LEU A 121 2.94 24.13 4.50
C LEU A 121 2.07 25.38 4.43
N THR A 122 0.75 25.26 4.28
CA THR A 122 -0.14 26.42 4.25
C THR A 122 -0.33 27.01 5.65
N PRO A 123 -0.44 28.35 5.78
CA PRO A 123 -0.75 28.97 7.07
C PRO A 123 -2.13 28.55 7.59
N LEU A 124 -2.18 28.08 8.83
CA LEU A 124 -3.42 27.66 9.48
C LEU A 124 -4.41 28.85 9.60
N GLY A 125 -5.67 28.60 9.28
CA GLY A 125 -6.76 29.57 9.24
C GLY A 125 -6.77 30.50 8.03
N SER A 126 -5.92 30.26 7.02
CA SER A 126 -5.85 31.12 5.84
C SER A 126 -6.77 30.67 4.71
N GLU A 127 -7.14 31.60 3.82
CA GLU A 127 -7.93 31.27 2.61
C GLU A 127 -7.20 30.26 1.71
N ILE A 128 -5.87 30.34 1.63
CA ILE A 128 -5.06 29.41 0.83
C ILE A 128 -5.10 28.00 1.40
N GLU A 129 -5.13 27.83 2.72
CA GLU A 129 -5.32 26.52 3.37
C GLU A 129 -6.64 25.89 2.90
N PHE A 130 -7.74 26.65 2.96
CA PHE A 130 -9.06 26.17 2.54
C PHE A 130 -9.09 25.71 1.07
N PHE A 131 -8.54 26.51 0.15
CA PHE A 131 -8.47 26.13 -1.27
C PHE A 131 -7.56 24.92 -1.51
N MET A 132 -6.45 24.82 -0.78
CA MET A 132 -5.54 23.69 -0.86
C MET A 132 -6.15 22.42 -0.26
N GLU A 133 -6.96 22.51 0.79
CA GLU A 133 -7.70 21.39 1.37
C GLU A 133 -8.67 20.80 0.32
N ILE A 134 -9.52 21.64 -0.27
CA ILE A 134 -10.48 21.22 -1.31
C ILE A 134 -9.74 20.60 -2.49
N THR A 135 -8.68 21.26 -2.96
CA THR A 135 -7.90 20.78 -4.11
C THR A 135 -7.27 19.42 -3.79
N SER A 136 -6.62 19.28 -2.63
CA SER A 136 -5.97 18.03 -2.23
C SER A 136 -6.99 16.90 -2.07
N PHE A 137 -8.16 17.19 -1.50
CA PHE A 137 -9.25 16.23 -1.38
C PHE A 137 -9.76 15.77 -2.74
N LEU A 138 -10.03 16.70 -3.66
CA LEU A 138 -10.51 16.38 -5.01
C LEU A 138 -9.50 15.58 -5.83
N VAL A 139 -8.21 15.86 -5.69
CA VAL A 139 -7.15 15.11 -6.39
C VAL A 139 -6.92 13.74 -5.74
N TRP A 140 -7.11 13.59 -4.43
CA TRP A 140 -6.98 12.30 -3.76
C TRP A 140 -8.18 11.37 -4.00
N LEU A 141 -9.38 11.93 -4.16
CA LEU A 141 -10.64 11.17 -4.23
C LEU A 141 -10.66 10.07 -5.31
N PRO A 142 -10.20 10.29 -6.57
CA PRO A 142 -10.15 9.22 -7.57
C PRO A 142 -9.28 8.04 -7.16
N LEU A 143 -8.12 8.28 -6.52
CA LEU A 143 -7.27 7.21 -5.99
C LEU A 143 -7.97 6.46 -4.85
N GLY A 144 -8.61 7.18 -3.93
CA GLY A 144 -9.36 6.60 -2.83
C GLY A 144 -10.48 5.68 -3.33
N LEU A 145 -11.26 6.12 -4.32
CA LEU A 145 -12.34 5.34 -4.91
C LEU A 145 -11.81 4.08 -5.62
N VAL A 146 -10.82 4.24 -6.50
CA VAL A 146 -10.20 3.12 -7.22
C VAL A 146 -9.64 2.08 -6.25
N CYS A 147 -8.87 2.53 -5.26
CA CYS A 147 -8.24 1.63 -4.28
C CYS A 147 -9.27 0.88 -3.43
N LEU A 148 -10.43 1.50 -3.15
CA LEU A 148 -11.46 0.94 -2.28
C LEU A 148 -12.44 0.02 -3.01
N PHE A 149 -12.83 0.34 -4.25
CA PHE A 149 -13.93 -0.38 -4.91
C PHE A 149 -13.49 -1.39 -5.95
N GLU A 150 -12.35 -1.18 -6.61
CA GLU A 150 -11.90 -2.12 -7.63
C GLU A 150 -11.27 -3.37 -7.01
N SER A 151 -11.44 -4.52 -7.67
CA SER A 151 -10.78 -5.78 -7.33
C SER A 151 -9.34 -5.80 -7.81
N GLY A 152 -8.46 -6.50 -7.09
CA GLY A 152 -7.12 -6.82 -7.60
C GLY A 152 -7.15 -7.86 -8.72
N ASP A 153 -6.01 -8.05 -9.37
CA ASP A 153 -5.78 -9.12 -10.33
C ASP A 153 -5.82 -10.49 -9.64
N SER A 154 -6.48 -11.45 -10.25
CA SER A 154 -6.46 -12.84 -9.77
C SER A 154 -5.15 -13.53 -10.14
N GLY A 155 -4.55 -14.24 -9.19
CA GLY A 155 -3.28 -14.95 -9.42
C GLY A 155 -2.07 -14.03 -9.46
N PRO A 156 -0.87 -14.54 -9.75
CA PRO A 156 0.36 -13.74 -9.82
C PRO A 156 0.32 -12.68 -10.92
N ASN A 157 0.92 -11.51 -10.67
CA ASN A 157 1.13 -10.48 -11.70
C ASN A 157 2.58 -9.95 -11.65
N ASN A 158 2.90 -8.93 -12.46
CA ASN A 158 4.25 -8.35 -12.56
C ASN A 158 4.81 -7.78 -11.24
N PHE A 159 3.98 -7.65 -10.19
CA PHE A 159 4.33 -7.10 -8.89
C PHE A 159 4.35 -8.16 -7.78
N GLY A 160 4.18 -9.43 -8.12
CA GLY A 160 4.33 -10.57 -7.21
C GLY A 160 3.10 -11.48 -7.10
N PRO A 161 3.14 -12.44 -6.16
CA PRO A 161 2.09 -13.44 -5.99
C PRO A 161 0.77 -12.82 -5.51
N ASP A 162 -0.32 -13.55 -5.70
CA ASP A 162 -1.65 -13.14 -5.23
C ASP A 162 -1.64 -12.96 -3.69
N PRO A 163 -2.06 -11.80 -3.15
CA PRO A 163 -2.13 -11.58 -1.71
C PRO A 163 -3.25 -12.40 -1.03
N ILE A 164 -4.12 -13.06 -1.80
CA ILE A 164 -5.14 -13.98 -1.31
C ILE A 164 -4.64 -15.42 -1.53
N PRO A 165 -4.48 -16.24 -0.47
CA PRO A 165 -4.06 -17.62 -0.63
C PRO A 165 -5.02 -18.38 -1.54
N PHE A 166 -4.47 -19.20 -2.46
CA PHE A 166 -5.28 -20.13 -3.22
C PHE A 166 -5.97 -21.12 -2.27
N GLN A 167 -7.29 -21.00 -2.14
CA GLN A 167 -8.09 -21.99 -1.42
C GLN A 167 -8.51 -23.10 -2.38
N SER A 168 -8.12 -24.33 -2.07
CA SER A 168 -8.55 -25.50 -2.84
C SER A 168 -10.09 -25.64 -2.79
N PRO A 169 -10.73 -26.29 -3.78
CA PRO A 169 -12.19 -26.50 -3.76
C PRO A 169 -12.71 -27.17 -2.47
N GLN A 170 -11.88 -28.03 -1.86
CA GLN A 170 -12.18 -28.67 -0.57
C GLN A 170 -12.27 -27.68 0.60
N GLU A 171 -11.48 -26.60 0.60
CA GLU A 171 -11.50 -25.57 1.64
C GLU A 171 -12.62 -24.54 1.44
N ARG A 172 -13.12 -24.39 0.20
CA ARG A 172 -14.25 -23.50 -0.12
C ARG A 172 -15.63 -24.07 0.24
N GLY A 173 -15.69 -25.27 0.83
CA GLY A 173 -16.95 -25.91 1.25
C GLY A 173 -17.88 -26.29 0.09
N VAL A 174 -17.37 -26.28 -1.14
CA VAL A 174 -18.11 -26.72 -2.33
C VAL A 174 -17.89 -28.22 -2.47
N GLN A 175 -18.80 -29.00 -1.87
CA GLN A 175 -18.93 -30.42 -2.17
C GLN A 175 -19.33 -30.53 -3.65
N VAL A 176 -18.48 -31.17 -4.46
CA VAL A 176 -18.77 -31.54 -5.86
C VAL A 176 -19.65 -32.77 -5.85
#